data_AF-A0A926DD21-F1
#
_entry.id   AF-A0A926DD21-F1
#
_cell.length_a   1.000
_cell.length_b   1.000
_cell.length_c   1.000
_cell.angle_alpha   90.00
_cell.angle_beta   90.00
_cell.angle_gamma   90.00
#
_symmetry.space_group_name_H-M   'P 1'
#
loop_
_entity.id
_entity.type
_entity.pdbx_description
1 polymer ?
#
loop_
_entity_poly.entity_id
_entity_poly.type
_entity_poly.pdbx_seq_one_letter_code
_entity_poly.pdbx_strand_id
1 'polypeptide(L)' 'MHEINQGVHCDVKNCHYHDQHDHCTADVIHVGPTNADCCQATECATFKKR' A
#
# COMPACT_ATOMS: atom_id res chain seq x y z
N MET A 1 18.55 12.92 8.47
CA MET A 1 18.23 11.58 9.02
C MET A 1 16.75 11.36 8.71
N HIS A 2 16.39 10.48 7.79
CA HIS A 2 14.98 10.16 7.55
C HIS A 2 14.58 9.01 8.48
N GLU A 3 13.53 9.23 9.26
CA GLU A 3 12.92 8.22 10.13
C GLU A 3 12.36 7.07 9.29
N ILE A 4 12.46 5.84 9.79
CA ILE A 4 11.85 4.67 9.15
C ILE A 4 10.34 4.84 9.24
N ASN A 5 9.66 4.88 8.09
CA ASN A 5 8.21 4.94 8.03
C ASN A 5 7.62 3.69 8.73
N GLN A 6 6.92 3.89 9.84
CA GLN A 6 6.40 2.80 10.68
C GLN A 6 5.13 2.16 10.13
N GLY A 7 4.56 2.67 9.04
CA GLY A 7 3.38 2.10 8.42
C GLY A 7 3.15 2.59 7.00
N VAL A 8 2.54 1.75 6.18
CA VAL A 8 2.14 2.13 4.82
C VAL A 8 0.74 2.68 4.89
N HIS A 9 0.56 3.95 4.52
CA HIS A 9 -0.75 4.56 4.45
C HIS A 9 -1.63 3.84 3.40
N CYS A 10 -2.86 3.49 3.76
CA CYS A 10 -3.81 2.79 2.90
C CYS A 10 -5.15 3.52 2.92
N ASP A 11 -5.42 4.36 1.91
CA ASP A 11 -6.74 5.01 1.76
C ASP A 11 -7.82 4.08 1.19
N VAL A 12 -7.43 2.87 0.77
CA VAL A 12 -8.28 1.94 0.05
C VAL A 12 -9.20 1.21 1.05
N LYS A 13 -10.31 1.83 1.42
CA LYS A 13 -11.25 1.35 2.45
C LYS A 13 -11.82 -0.06 2.21
N ASN A 14 -11.84 -0.50 0.95
CA ASN A 14 -12.26 -1.85 0.55
C ASN A 14 -11.11 -2.85 0.45
N CYS A 15 -9.89 -2.49 0.86
CA CYS A 15 -8.75 -3.40 0.95
C CYS A 15 -8.88 -4.27 2.20
N HIS A 16 -8.71 -5.58 2.06
CA HIS A 16 -8.69 -6.55 3.14
C HIS A 16 -7.69 -6.18 4.24
N TYR A 17 -6.58 -5.54 3.86
CA TYR A 17 -5.50 -5.13 4.76
C TYR A 17 -5.66 -3.71 5.32
N HIS A 18 -6.76 -3.00 5.04
CA HIS A 18 -6.99 -1.69 5.64
C HIS A 18 -7.27 -1.86 7.16
N ASP A 19 -6.66 -1.08 8.04
CA ASP A 19 -6.82 -1.20 9.50
C ASP A 19 -8.12 -0.58 10.05
N GLN A 20 -8.88 0.10 9.18
CA GLN A 20 -10.08 0.90 9.46
C GLN A 20 -9.80 2.36 9.85
N HIS A 21 -8.54 2.75 9.93
CA HIS A 21 -8.09 4.13 9.98
C HIS A 21 -7.50 4.51 8.61
N ASP A 22 -6.20 4.32 8.46
CA ASP A 22 -5.41 4.80 7.33
C ASP A 22 -4.15 3.96 7.12
N HIS A 23 -4.02 2.80 7.75
CA HIS A 23 -2.82 1.95 7.64
C HIS A 23 -3.12 0.63 6.91
N CYS A 24 -2.12 0.17 6.15
CA CYS A 24 -2.06 -1.18 5.60
C CYS A 24 -1.48 -2.14 6.65
N THR A 25 -2.16 -3.26 6.90
CA THR A 25 -1.78 -4.29 7.86
C THR A 25 -1.13 -5.52 7.20
N ALA A 26 -0.80 -5.44 5.91
CA ALA A 26 -0.09 -6.53 5.24
C ALA A 26 1.35 -6.63 5.75
N ASP A 27 1.80 -7.83 6.09
CA ASP A 27 3.19 -8.09 6.52
C ASP A 27 4.23 -7.62 5.49
N VAL A 28 3.89 -7.70 4.20
CA VAL A 28 4.72 -7.24 3.09
C VAL A 28 3.85 -6.50 2.08
N ILE A 29 4.28 -5.29 1.72
CA ILE A 29 3.68 -4.53 0.63
C ILE A 29 4.45 -4.75 -0.68
N HIS A 30 3.74 -5.14 -1.72
CA HIS A 30 4.24 -5.18 -3.09
C HIS A 30 3.65 -4.00 -3.84
N VAL A 31 4.54 -3.19 -4.40
CA VAL A 31 4.19 -2.07 -5.27
C VAL A 31 4.70 -2.41 -6.67
N GLY A 32 3.85 -2.22 -7.68
CA GLY A 32 4.19 -2.59 -9.05
C GLY A 32 3.34 -1.83 -10.08
N PRO A 33 3.58 -2.04 -11.39
CA PRO A 33 4.50 -3.04 -11.96
C PRO A 33 5.97 -2.58 -11.97
N THR A 34 6.89 -3.49 -12.32
CA THR A 34 8.36 -3.26 -12.32
C THR A 34 8.81 -2.07 -13.18
N ASN A 35 8.02 -1.70 -14.20
CA ASN A 35 8.37 -0.69 -15.19
C ASN A 35 7.40 0.50 -15.13
N ALA A 36 7.06 0.97 -13.93
CA ALA A 36 6.19 2.13 -13.76
C ALA A 36 6.89 3.41 -14.24
N ASP A 37 6.28 4.11 -15.20
CA ASP A 37 6.78 5.38 -15.74
C ASP A 37 6.21 6.61 -14.99
N CYS A 38 5.16 6.40 -14.19
CA CYS A 38 4.56 7.43 -13.36
C CYS A 38 4.02 6.87 -12.04
N CYS A 39 3.73 7.75 -11.08
CA CYS A 39 3.21 7.36 -9.77
C CYS A 39 1.81 6.75 -9.83
N GLN A 40 0.95 7.15 -10.77
CA GLN A 40 -0.34 6.45 -10.95
C GLN A 40 -0.15 4.98 -11.37
N ALA A 41 0.98 4.62 -11.97
CA ALA A 41 1.26 3.24 -12.34
C ALA A 41 1.79 2.41 -11.16
N THR A 42 2.24 3.01 -10.05
CA THR A 42 2.69 2.27 -8.86
C THR A 42 1.50 1.91 -7.98
N GLU A 43 0.74 0.90 -8.40
CA GLU A 43 -0.40 0.38 -7.68
C GLU A 43 0.04 -0.57 -6.54
N CYS A 44 -0.77 -0.67 -5.48
CA CYS A 44 -0.56 -1.65 -4.43
C CYS A 44 -0.95 -3.04 -4.93
N ALA A 45 0.03 -3.82 -5.39
CA ALA A 45 -0.15 -5.19 -5.85
C ALA A 45 -0.57 -6.14 -4.71
N THR A 46 -0.38 -5.74 -3.44
CA THR A 46 -0.92 -6.46 -2.28
C THR A 46 -2.42 -6.23 -2.08
N PHE A 47 -3.08 -5.34 -2.84
CA PHE A 47 -4.51 -5.10 -2.70
C PHE A 47 -5.32 -6.39 -2.86
N LYS A 48 -6.21 -6.63 -1.90
CA LYS A 48 -7.22 -7.69 -1.94
C LYS A 48 -8.56 -7.08 -1.55
N LYS A 49 -9.62 -7.33 -2.32
CA LYS A 49 -10.96 -6.83 -2.01
C LYS A 49 -11.53 -7.53 -0.76
N ARG A 50 -12.16 -6.76 0.14
CA ARG A 50 -13.01 -7.26 1.25
C ARG A 50 -14.30 -7.89 0.77
#